data_AF-A0AAW6E335-F1
#
_entry.id   AF-A0AAW6E335-F1
#
_cell.length_a   1.000
_cell.length_b   1.000
_cell.length_c   1.000
_cell.angle_alpha   90.00
_cell.angle_beta   90.00
_cell.angle_gamma   90.00
#
_symmetry.space_group_name_H-M   'P 1'
#
loop_
_entity.id
_entity.type
_entity.pdbx_description
1 polymer ?
#
loop_
_entity_poly.entity_id
_entity_poly.type
_entity_poly.pdbx_seq_one_letter_code
_entity_poly.pdbx_strand_id
1 'polypeptide(L)'
;MTLEQDIKLSSEAFKTAANEMSALKTRAETLKTTLEQMYNDLTTALDTPAGKEIEIEAKDVLIKPIDDLILVIDQMSKTLDDIKDTPYYQGVFDKYEQLMQNIKFN
;
A
#
# COMPACT_ATOMS: atom_id res chain seq x y z
N MET A 1 20.39 -27.87 -4.31
CA MET A 1 20.97 -26.52 -4.51
C MET A 1 19.93 -25.69 -5.23
N THR A 2 19.52 -24.54 -4.69
CA THR A 2 18.70 -23.58 -5.42
C THR A 2 19.60 -22.74 -6.30
N LEU A 3 19.31 -22.68 -7.60
CA LEU A 3 20.02 -21.84 -8.55
C LEU A 3 19.51 -20.40 -8.42
N GLU A 4 20.34 -19.39 -8.74
CA GLU A 4 19.92 -17.98 -8.78
C GLU A 4 18.71 -17.72 -9.71
N GLN A 5 18.49 -18.63 -10.65
CA GLN A 5 17.45 -18.58 -11.68
C GLN A 5 16.12 -19.21 -11.22
N ASP A 6 16.09 -19.85 -10.05
CA ASP A 6 14.89 -20.48 -9.53
C ASP A 6 13.88 -19.41 -9.07
N ILE A 7 12.64 -19.53 -9.52
CA ILE A 7 11.54 -18.65 -9.09
C ILE A 7 11.29 -18.88 -7.59
N LYS A 8 11.70 -17.93 -6.74
CA LYS A 8 11.46 -17.99 -5.30
C LYS A 8 10.07 -17.45 -4.97
N LEU A 9 9.07 -18.33 -4.94
CA LEU A 9 7.75 -18.02 -4.41
C LEU A 9 7.78 -18.18 -2.87
N SER A 10 7.63 -17.08 -2.12
CA SER A 10 7.56 -17.09 -0.65
C SER A 10 6.21 -16.58 -0.17
N SER A 11 5.36 -17.47 0.35
CA SER A 11 4.05 -17.11 0.89
C SER A 11 4.15 -16.15 2.09
N GLU A 12 5.21 -16.27 2.89
CA GLU A 12 5.51 -15.37 4.00
C GLU A 12 5.84 -13.96 3.50
N ALA A 13 6.67 -13.83 2.46
CA ALA A 13 6.98 -12.53 1.87
C ALA A 13 5.74 -11.83 1.31
N PHE A 14 4.83 -12.57 0.67
CA PHE A 14 3.55 -12.04 0.20
C PHE A 14 2.65 -11.56 1.35
N LYS A 15 2.52 -12.34 2.43
CA LYS A 15 1.75 -11.94 3.62
C LYS A 15 2.32 -10.69 4.29
N THR A 16 3.64 -10.62 4.43
CA THR A 16 4.33 -9.45 4.97
C THR A 16 4.06 -8.22 4.10
N ALA A 17 4.20 -8.32 2.78
CA ALA A 17 3.90 -7.23 1.86
C ALA A 17 2.44 -6.74 1.95
N ALA A 18 1.47 -7.67 2.06
CA ALA A 18 0.06 -7.32 2.23
C ALA A 18 -0.17 -6.51 3.51
N ASN A 19 0.38 -6.98 4.64
CA ASN A 19 0.26 -6.31 5.93
C ASN A 19 0.94 -4.93 5.93
N GLU A 20 2.13 -4.84 5.34
CA GLU A 20 2.87 -3.58 5.23
C GLU A 20 2.15 -2.56 4.35
N MET A 21 1.54 -2.99 3.24
CA MET A 21 0.72 -2.12 2.39
C MET A 21 -0.53 -1.62 3.12
N SER A 22 -1.21 -2.49 3.87
CA SER A 22 -2.33 -2.07 4.71
C SER A 22 -1.90 -1.04 5.76
N ALA A 23 -0.74 -1.24 6.40
CA ALA A 23 -0.22 -0.28 7.39
C ALA A 23 0.19 1.05 6.73
N LEU A 24 0.77 1.00 5.53
CA LEU A 24 1.14 2.18 4.76
C LEU A 24 -0.09 3.01 4.38
N LYS A 25 -1.20 2.35 4.00
CA LYS A 25 -2.48 3.00 3.73
C LYS A 25 -2.96 3.81 4.93
N THR A 26 -3.03 3.18 6.12
CA THR A 26 -3.45 3.85 7.35
C THR A 26 -2.58 5.07 7.67
N ARG A 27 -1.26 4.96 7.45
CA ARG A 27 -0.33 6.08 7.64
C ARG A 27 -0.57 7.23 6.67
N ALA A 28 -0.86 6.93 5.40
CA ALA A 28 -1.16 7.94 4.40
C ALA A 28 -2.49 8.65 4.68
N GLU A 29 -3.53 7.92 5.09
CA GLU A 29 -4.82 8.49 5.51
C GLU A 29 -4.67 9.40 6.75
N THR A 30 -3.84 8.98 7.72
CA THR A 30 -3.52 9.80 8.90
C THR A 30 -2.77 11.08 8.52
N LEU A 31 -1.80 10.99 7.62
CA LEU A 31 -1.05 12.14 7.11
C LEU A 31 -1.98 13.13 6.42
N LYS A 32 -2.86 12.64 5.53
CA LYS A 32 -3.88 13.46 4.87
C LYS A 32 -4.70 14.25 5.89
N THR A 33 -5.29 13.54 6.85
CA THR A 33 -6.16 14.14 7.87
C THR A 33 -5.42 15.20 8.69
N THR A 34 -4.15 14.94 9.04
CA THR A 34 -3.31 15.88 9.78
C THR A 34 -3.02 17.15 8.99
N LEU A 35 -2.73 17.02 7.70
CA LEU A 35 -2.48 18.16 6.82
C LEU A 35 -3.75 18.97 6.57
N GLU A 36 -4.88 18.31 6.30
CA GLU A 36 -6.18 18.97 6.17
C GLU A 36 -6.51 19.81 7.41
N GLN A 37 -6.29 19.26 8.62
CA GLN A 37 -6.49 20.00 9.86
C GLN A 37 -5.53 21.20 9.97
N MET A 38 -4.25 21.00 9.68
CA MET A 38 -3.26 22.08 9.71
C MET A 38 -3.64 23.24 8.78
N TYR A 39 -4.09 22.94 7.56
CA TYR A 39 -4.53 23.97 6.62
C TYR A 39 -5.80 24.66 7.08
N ASN A 40 -6.77 23.92 7.64
CA ASN A 40 -7.97 24.52 8.23
C ASN A 40 -7.62 25.47 9.40
N ASP A 41 -6.67 25.08 10.26
CA ASP A 41 -6.23 25.92 11.39
C ASP A 41 -5.53 27.19 10.89
N LEU A 42 -4.66 27.08 9.87
CA LEU A 42 -3.96 28.22 9.28
C LEU A 42 -4.93 29.22 8.61
N THR A 43 -5.87 28.71 7.84
CA THR A 43 -6.86 29.53 7.11
C THR A 43 -7.82 30.21 8.07
N THR A 44 -8.23 29.54 9.15
CA THR A 44 -9.06 30.12 10.21
C THR A 44 -8.31 31.18 11.01
N ALA A 45 -7.03 30.97 11.31
CA ALA A 45 -6.20 31.96 11.99
C ALA A 45 -5.91 33.19 11.10
N LEU A 46 -5.93 33.01 9.79
CA LEU A 46 -5.67 34.04 8.79
C LEU A 46 -6.95 34.33 7.99
N ASP A 47 -7.98 34.94 8.62
CA ASP A 47 -9.19 35.42 7.92
C ASP A 47 -8.89 36.64 7.03
N THR A 48 -8.12 36.37 5.97
CA THR A 48 -7.58 37.30 5.00
C THR A 48 -7.65 36.65 3.61
N PRO A 49 -7.59 37.43 2.51
CA PRO A 49 -7.53 36.87 1.17
C PRO A 49 -6.38 35.86 0.98
N ALA A 50 -5.23 36.09 1.62
CA ALA A 50 -4.08 35.17 1.59
C ALA A 50 -4.39 33.84 2.29
N GLY A 51 -5.15 33.86 3.40
CA GLY A 51 -5.64 32.63 4.04
C GLY A 51 -6.54 31.83 3.10
N LYS A 52 -7.44 32.48 2.35
CA LYS A 52 -8.30 31.79 1.37
C LYS A 52 -7.52 31.18 0.20
N GLU A 53 -6.46 31.84 -0.26
CA GLU A 53 -5.57 31.25 -1.28
C GLU A 53 -4.83 30.02 -0.76
N ILE A 54 -4.37 30.04 0.51
CA ILE A 54 -3.75 28.88 1.15
C ILE A 54 -4.73 27.70 1.21
N GLU A 55 -6.02 27.93 1.50
CA GLU A 55 -7.05 26.88 1.52
C GLU A 55 -7.16 26.17 0.17
N ILE A 56 -7.24 26.96 -0.91
CA ILE A 56 -7.38 26.46 -2.29
C ILE A 56 -6.12 25.69 -2.71
N GLU A 57 -4.94 26.28 -2.53
CA GLU A 57 -3.66 25.67 -2.93
C GLU A 57 -3.38 24.39 -2.13
N ALA A 58 -3.65 24.41 -0.83
CA ALA A 58 -3.50 23.24 0.03
C ALA A 58 -4.33 22.06 -0.46
N LYS A 59 -5.61 22.30 -0.77
CA LYS A 59 -6.54 21.25 -1.19
C LYS A 59 -6.19 20.68 -2.57
N ASP A 60 -5.95 21.54 -3.55
CA ASP A 60 -5.83 21.11 -4.95
C ASP A 60 -4.40 20.66 -5.32
N VAL A 61 -3.37 21.22 -4.68
CA VAL A 61 -1.97 20.97 -5.03
C VAL A 61 -1.28 20.04 -4.03
N LEU A 62 -1.56 20.19 -2.74
CA LEU A 62 -0.78 19.50 -1.69
C LEU A 62 -1.49 18.24 -1.15
N ILE A 63 -2.81 18.26 -0.99
CA ILE A 63 -3.58 17.11 -0.52
C ILE A 63 -3.86 16.10 -1.65
N LYS A 64 -4.17 16.57 -2.86
CA LYS A 64 -4.51 15.70 -4.01
C LYS A 64 -3.47 14.60 -4.31
N PRO A 65 -2.14 14.87 -4.32
CA PRO A 65 -1.15 13.80 -4.52
C PRO A 65 -1.19 12.73 -3.44
N ILE A 66 -1.59 13.08 -2.21
CA ILE A 66 -1.75 12.12 -1.11
C ILE A 66 -2.99 11.25 -1.34
N ASP A 67 -4.08 11.82 -1.84
CA ASP A 67 -5.27 11.07 -2.24
C ASP A 67 -4.96 10.07 -3.37
N ASP A 68 -4.25 10.52 -4.40
CA ASP A 68 -3.82 9.66 -5.51
C ASP A 68 -2.91 8.52 -5.01
N LEU A 69 -2.01 8.82 -4.06
CA LEU A 69 -1.15 7.81 -3.43
C LEU A 69 -1.95 6.79 -2.61
N ILE A 70 -2.93 7.24 -1.81
CA ILE A 70 -3.81 6.36 -1.03
C ILE A 70 -4.57 5.42 -1.98
N LEU A 71 -5.07 5.92 -3.11
CA LEU A 71 -5.75 5.11 -4.13
C LEU A 71 -4.87 3.98 -4.67
N VAL A 72 -3.61 4.29 -5.00
CA VAL A 72 -2.65 3.31 -5.50
C VAL A 72 -2.34 2.27 -4.43
N ILE A 73 -2.07 2.69 -3.19
CA ILE A 73 -1.78 1.79 -2.07
C ILE A 73 -2.98 0.89 -1.78
N ASP A 74 -4.21 1.44 -1.79
CA ASP A 74 -5.44 0.67 -1.59
C ASP A 74 -5.61 -0.41 -2.66
N GLN A 75 -5.39 -0.07 -3.92
CA GLN A 75 -5.45 -1.04 -5.02
C GLN A 75 -4.41 -2.15 -4.87
N MET A 76 -3.17 -1.79 -4.51
CA MET A 76 -2.09 -2.77 -4.27
C MET A 76 -2.40 -3.67 -3.08
N SER A 77 -2.89 -3.09 -1.97
CA SER A 77 -3.26 -3.83 -0.76
C SER A 77 -4.38 -4.83 -1.05
N LYS A 78 -5.46 -4.41 -1.71
CA LYS A 78 -6.58 -5.28 -2.10
C LYS A 78 -6.12 -6.42 -3.00
N THR A 79 -5.26 -6.14 -3.97
CA THR A 79 -4.71 -7.17 -4.86
C THR A 79 -3.91 -8.21 -4.07
N LEU A 80 -3.11 -7.77 -3.08
CA LEU A 80 -2.32 -8.68 -2.24
C LEU A 80 -3.20 -9.50 -1.28
N ASP A 81 -4.25 -8.91 -0.72
CA ASP A 81 -5.23 -9.63 0.10
C ASP A 81 -6.04 -10.64 -0.72
N ASP A 82 -6.47 -10.27 -1.93
CA ASP A 82 -7.16 -11.19 -2.85
C ASP A 82 -6.27 -12.40 -3.18
N ILE A 83 -4.97 -12.18 -3.42
CA ILE A 83 -3.98 -13.25 -3.63
C ILE A 83 -3.84 -14.13 -2.37
N LYS A 84 -3.89 -13.54 -1.17
CA LYS A 84 -3.81 -14.27 0.10
C LYS A 84 -5.04 -15.14 0.35
N ASP A 85 -6.22 -14.62 0.03
CA ASP A 85 -7.51 -15.21 0.42
C ASP A 85 -8.13 -16.09 -0.67
N THR A 86 -7.62 -16.07 -1.91
CA THR A 86 -8.09 -17.00 -2.95
C THR A 86 -7.40 -18.37 -2.89
N PRO A 87 -8.18 -19.48 -2.93
CA PRO A 87 -7.63 -20.83 -3.00
C PRO A 87 -6.75 -21.08 -4.24
N TYR A 88 -6.95 -20.30 -5.30
CA TYR A 88 -6.21 -20.41 -6.55
C TYR A 88 -4.72 -20.13 -6.36
N TYR A 89 -4.36 -19.07 -5.65
CA TYR A 89 -2.97 -18.69 -5.44
C TYR A 89 -2.29 -19.57 -4.39
N GLN A 90 -3.00 -19.94 -3.32
CA GLN A 90 -2.50 -20.94 -2.36
C GLN A 90 -2.13 -22.26 -3.08
N GLY A 91 -2.96 -22.72 -4.02
CA GLY A 91 -2.66 -23.89 -4.83
C GLY A 91 -1.42 -23.76 -5.74
N VAL A 92 -0.99 -22.55 -6.10
CA VAL A 92 0.28 -22.32 -6.82
C VAL A 92 1.46 -22.49 -5.87
N PHE A 93 1.40 -21.93 -4.66
CA PHE A 93 2.42 -22.11 -3.62
C PHE A 93 2.55 -23.59 -3.23
N ASP A 94 1.43 -24.28 -3.00
CA ASP A 94 1.42 -25.69 -2.63
C ASP A 94 2.02 -26.59 -3.74
N LYS A 95 1.66 -26.33 -5.01
CA LYS A 95 2.25 -27.05 -6.16
C LYS A 95 3.74 -26.78 -6.31
N TYR A 96 4.19 -25.55 -6.05
CA TYR A 96 5.59 -25.19 -6.07
C TYR A 96 6.37 -25.91 -4.94
N GLU A 97 5.83 -25.94 -3.72
CA GLU A 97 6.43 -26.71 -2.63
C GLU A 97 6.51 -28.20 -2.94
N GLN A 98 5.43 -28.79 -3.48
CA GLN A 98 5.42 -30.18 -3.94
C GLN A 98 6.47 -30.45 -5.02
N LEU A 99 6.58 -29.55 -6.01
CA LEU A 99 7.59 -29.64 -7.05
C LEU A 99 8.99 -29.60 -6.45
N MET A 100 9.28 -28.66 -5.55
CA MET A 100 10.57 -28.57 -4.88
C MET A 100 10.90 -29.80 -4.02
N GLN A 101 9.91 -30.40 -3.37
CA GLN A 101 10.08 -31.67 -2.65
C GLN A 101 10.41 -32.83 -3.61
N ASN A 102 9.73 -32.89 -4.76
CA ASN A 102 9.93 -33.93 -5.77
C ASN A 102 11.24 -33.79 -6.55
N ILE A 103 11.76 -32.57 -6.71
CA ILE A 103 13.06 -32.31 -7.39
C ILE A 103 14.24 -32.33 -6.39
N LYS A 104 14.05 -32.71 -5.12
CA LYS A 104 15.20 -33.05 -4.27
C LYS A 104 15.86 -34.32 -4.83
N PHE A 105 16.75 -34.14 -5.80
CA PHE A 105 17.70 -35.16 -6.23
C PHE A 105 18.47 -35.63 -5.00
N ASN A 106 18.49 -36.96 -4.79
CA ASN A 106 19.47 -37.61 -3.93
C ASN A 106 20.89 -37.17 -4.30
#